data_AF-A0A4Q3YCD3-F1
#
_entry.id   AF-A0A4Q3YCD3-F1
#
_cell.length_a   1.000
_cell.length_b   1.000
_cell.length_c   1.000
_cell.angle_alpha   90.00
_cell.angle_beta   90.00
_cell.angle_gamma   90.00
#
_symmetry.space_group_name_H-M   'P 1'
#
loop_
_entity.id
_entity.type
_entity.pdbx_description
1 polymer ?
#
loop_
_entity_poly.entity_id
_entity_poly.type
_entity_poly.pdbx_seq_one_letter_code
_entity_poly.pdbx_strand_id
1 'polypeptide(L)'
;MQSRNDVEASLQIGPLSSYDCITDAELKNWFPSVRQLDATDGALFYQYESKQADRNGTALSFTSSWGSPCILGVTLTQRSSDLPKYKAAMQRQEACMLPHMDAFCRSHPPFDWGAGDVQDQMANYAVRQCGVLDKFIAETPKSARPRERAIALERGISTPCSRVRAKLETIATGG
;
A
#
# COMPACT_ATOMS: atom_id res chain seq x y z
N MET A 1 -23.49 -8.51 20.75
CA MET A 1 -22.85 -8.58 19.42
C MET A 1 -21.61 -9.46 19.55
N GLN A 2 -21.66 -10.71 19.10
CA GLN A 2 -20.50 -11.59 19.09
C GLN A 2 -19.49 -11.07 18.07
N SER A 3 -18.28 -10.73 18.55
CA SER A 3 -17.12 -10.46 17.73
C SER A 3 -16.95 -11.64 16.77
N ARG A 4 -17.11 -11.41 15.46
CA ARG A 4 -16.69 -12.39 14.46
C ARG A 4 -15.21 -12.64 14.71
N ASN A 5 -14.81 -13.91 14.78
CA ASN A 5 -13.43 -14.35 14.92
C ASN A 5 -12.53 -13.61 13.91
N ASP A 6 -11.95 -12.50 14.34
CA ASP A 6 -10.95 -11.79 13.56
C ASP A 6 -9.67 -12.58 13.70
N VAL A 7 -9.15 -13.07 12.58
CA VAL A 7 -7.88 -13.78 12.57
C VAL A 7 -6.80 -12.72 12.63
N GLU A 8 -6.11 -12.66 13.76
CA GLU A 8 -4.92 -11.83 13.94
C GLU A 8 -3.68 -12.72 13.78
N ALA A 9 -2.80 -12.34 12.86
CA ALA A 9 -1.45 -12.90 12.79
C ALA A 9 -0.50 -11.89 13.43
N SER A 10 0.25 -12.31 14.44
CA SER A 10 1.27 -11.48 15.06
C SER A 10 2.63 -12.16 15.00
N LEU A 11 3.66 -11.38 14.69
CA LEU A 11 5.06 -11.77 14.79
C LEU A 11 5.73 -10.85 15.78
N GLN A 12 6.14 -11.41 16.92
CA GLN A 12 6.88 -10.69 17.94
C GLN A 12 8.37 -10.98 17.80
N ILE A 13 9.17 -9.93 17.73
CA ILE A 13 10.61 -9.97 17.70
C ILE A 13 11.10 -9.37 19.02
N GLY A 14 11.64 -10.21 19.91
CA GLY A 14 12.21 -9.75 21.17
C GLY A 14 12.97 -10.83 21.96
N PRO A 15 13.85 -10.42 22.90
CA PRO A 15 14.38 -9.06 23.06
C PRO A 15 15.41 -8.73 21.97
N LEU A 16 15.36 -7.51 21.45
CA LEU A 16 16.43 -7.01 20.57
C LEU A 16 17.75 -6.96 21.34
N SER A 17 18.85 -7.31 20.67
CA SER A 17 20.16 -7.32 21.32
C SER A 17 20.53 -5.90 21.78
N SER A 18 21.25 -5.76 22.90
CA SER A 18 21.74 -4.46 23.37
C SER A 18 22.73 -3.78 22.41
N TYR A 19 23.19 -4.49 21.37
CA TYR A 19 24.05 -3.96 20.32
C TYR A 19 23.26 -3.27 19.19
N ASP A 20 21.94 -3.51 19.10
CA ASP A 20 21.05 -2.93 18.10
C ASP A 20 20.09 -1.92 18.75
N CYS A 21 20.64 -0.97 19.51
CA CYS A 21 19.84 0.05 20.17
C CYS A 21 19.19 0.97 19.14
N ILE A 22 17.93 0.71 18.81
CA ILE A 22 17.09 1.60 18.02
C ILE A 22 16.52 2.65 18.98
N THR A 23 16.84 3.91 18.73
CA THR A 23 16.34 5.05 19.54
C THR A 23 14.99 5.56 19.03
N ASP A 24 14.26 6.30 19.87
CA ASP A 24 13.04 7.03 19.46
C ASP A 24 13.29 7.96 18.25
N ALA A 25 14.46 8.61 18.21
CA ALA A 25 14.83 9.49 17.10
C ALA A 25 15.01 8.71 15.78
N GLU A 26 15.69 7.57 15.82
CA GLU A 26 15.84 6.68 14.65
C GLU A 26 14.50 6.07 14.23
N LEU A 27 13.68 5.66 15.19
CA LEU A 27 12.35 5.14 14.93
C LEU A 27 11.49 6.18 14.20
N LYS A 28 11.48 7.43 14.67
CA LYS A 28 10.77 8.54 14.00
C LYS A 28 11.37 8.90 12.64
N ASN A 29 12.67 8.71 12.46
CA ASN A 29 13.32 8.92 11.16
C ASN A 29 12.89 7.85 10.14
N TRP A 30 12.85 6.57 10.55
CA TRP A 30 12.42 5.46 9.69
C TRP A 30 10.90 5.42 9.48
N PHE A 31 10.14 5.77 10.52
CA PHE A 31 8.69 5.74 10.55
C PHE A 31 8.13 7.11 10.99
N PRO A 32 8.11 8.13 10.11
CA PRO A 32 7.72 9.49 10.48
C PRO A 32 6.29 9.65 11.00
N SER A 33 5.41 8.67 10.74
CA SER A 33 4.03 8.64 11.22
C SER A 33 3.83 7.78 12.47
N VAL A 34 4.91 7.25 13.06
CA VAL A 34 4.84 6.52 14.33
C VAL A 34 4.29 7.43 15.42
N ARG A 35 3.36 6.91 16.21
CA ARG A 35 2.78 7.64 17.34
C ARG A 35 3.18 6.96 18.63
N GLN A 36 3.67 7.74 19.57
CA GLN A 36 3.83 7.27 20.93
C GLN A 36 2.44 7.18 21.58
N LEU A 37 2.15 6.04 22.18
CA LEU A 37 0.97 5.82 23.00
C LEU A 37 1.40 5.94 24.47
N ASP A 38 0.62 6.67 25.26
CA ASP A 38 0.84 6.72 26.70
C ASP A 38 0.66 5.32 27.30
N ALA A 39 1.65 4.86 28.08
CA ALA A 39 1.55 3.63 28.82
C ALA A 39 1.61 3.88 30.33
N THR A 40 0.90 3.05 31.06
CA THR A 40 1.04 2.91 32.50
C THR A 40 2.14 1.90 32.80
N ASP A 41 2.84 2.06 33.93
CA ASP A 41 3.81 1.11 34.49
C ASP A 41 5.22 1.07 33.85
N GLY A 42 5.74 2.22 33.41
CA GLY A 42 7.16 2.34 33.06
C GLY A 42 7.55 1.67 31.74
N ALA A 43 6.58 1.41 30.87
CA ALA A 43 6.80 1.07 29.47
C ALA A 43 6.45 2.26 28.57
N LEU A 44 7.03 2.31 27.37
CA LEU A 44 6.64 3.21 26.30
C LEU A 44 6.22 2.34 25.11
N PHE A 45 5.04 2.61 24.56
CA PHE A 45 4.56 1.95 23.35
C PHE A 45 4.59 2.94 22.20
N TYR A 46 5.10 2.49 21.07
CA TYR A 46 5.03 3.21 19.82
C TYR A 46 4.21 2.39 18.85
N GLN A 47 3.24 3.01 18.19
CA GLN A 47 2.45 2.35 17.17
C GLN A 47 2.69 3.03 15.83
N TYR A 48 3.17 2.25 14.88
CA TYR A 48 3.18 2.58 13.47
C TYR A 48 2.13 1.72 12.79
N GLU A 49 0.97 2.31 12.51
CA GLU A 49 0.10 1.74 11.49
C GLU A 49 0.80 1.99 10.16
N SER A 50 1.02 0.92 9.38
CA SER A 50 1.70 1.07 8.10
C SER A 50 1.11 2.23 7.32
N LYS A 51 1.99 3.02 6.68
CA LYS A 51 1.55 3.88 5.60
C LYS A 51 0.70 3.01 4.69
N GLN A 52 -0.43 3.58 4.30
CA GLN A 52 -1.50 2.95 3.54
C GLN A 52 -1.01 2.34 2.19
N ALA A 53 0.27 2.48 1.84
CA ALA A 53 0.98 1.73 0.81
C ALA A 53 1.17 0.21 1.08
N ASP A 54 1.17 -0.27 2.33
CA ASP A 54 1.28 -1.71 2.61
C ASP A 54 -0.07 -2.40 2.36
N ARG A 55 -0.12 -3.19 1.29
CA ARG A 55 -1.33 -3.85 0.73
C ARG A 55 -2.05 -4.83 1.68
N ASN A 56 -1.50 -5.04 2.87
CA ASN A 56 -1.82 -6.15 3.76
C ASN A 56 -2.43 -5.75 5.10
N GLY A 57 -2.57 -4.45 5.40
CA GLY A 57 -3.16 -3.99 6.67
C GLY A 57 -2.29 -4.32 7.88
N THR A 58 -0.99 -4.15 7.73
CA THR A 58 0.02 -4.50 8.72
C THR A 58 0.25 -3.31 9.65
N ALA A 59 0.34 -3.56 10.96
CA ALA A 59 0.75 -2.60 11.96
C ALA A 59 2.04 -3.06 12.63
N LEU A 60 2.90 -2.13 12.97
CA LEU A 60 4.08 -2.34 13.79
C LEU A 60 3.87 -1.66 15.14
N SER A 61 4.14 -2.37 16.21
CA SER A 61 4.17 -1.84 17.56
C SER A 61 5.56 -2.03 18.14
N PHE A 62 6.16 -0.99 18.68
CA PHE A 62 7.47 -1.03 19.31
C PHE A 62 7.31 -0.80 20.81
N THR A 63 8.09 -1.51 21.61
CA THR A 63 8.08 -1.37 23.07
C THR A 63 9.43 -0.89 23.55
N SER A 64 9.45 0.02 24.51
CA SER A 64 10.64 0.44 25.23
C SER A 64 10.34 0.53 26.73
N SER A 65 11.38 0.51 27.57
CA SER A 65 11.23 0.77 29.01
C SER A 65 11.49 2.24 29.31
N TRP A 66 10.79 2.76 30.31
CA TRP A 66 10.98 4.12 30.79
C TRP A 66 12.43 4.31 31.27
N GLY A 67 13.10 5.34 30.74
CA GLY A 67 14.49 5.63 31.03
C GLY A 67 15.50 4.85 30.18
N SER A 68 15.05 3.89 29.37
CA SER A 68 15.88 3.31 28.31
C SER A 68 15.66 4.06 27.00
N PRO A 69 16.72 4.49 26.30
CA PRO A 69 16.56 5.05 24.97
C PRO A 69 16.30 3.98 23.91
N CYS A 70 16.50 2.69 24.23
CA CYS A 70 16.46 1.60 23.24
C CYS A 70 15.07 0.94 23.17
N ILE A 71 14.61 0.66 21.95
CA ILE A 71 13.50 -0.26 21.70
C ILE A 71 13.90 -1.68 22.13
N LEU A 72 13.03 -2.34 22.87
CA LEU A 72 13.22 -3.67 23.45
C LEU A 72 12.55 -4.76 22.62
N GLY A 73 11.50 -4.42 21.87
CA GLY A 73 10.78 -5.37 21.05
C GLY A 73 9.94 -4.71 19.97
N VAL A 74 9.64 -5.50 18.95
CA VAL A 74 8.78 -5.12 17.83
C VAL A 74 7.73 -6.20 17.65
N THR A 75 6.48 -5.79 17.48
CA THR A 75 5.37 -6.67 17.16
C THR A 75 4.78 -6.23 15.83
N LEU A 76 4.84 -7.11 14.84
CA LEU A 76 4.11 -7.00 13.58
C LEU A 76 2.73 -7.62 13.80
N THR A 77 1.66 -6.89 13.54
CA THR A 77 0.28 -7.38 13.64
C THR A 77 -0.42 -7.22 12.30
N GLN A 78 -1.13 -8.26 11.86
CA GLN A 78 -1.99 -8.23 10.69
C GLN A 78 -3.38 -8.73 11.08
N ARG A 79 -4.42 -7.94 10.78
CA ARG A 79 -5.81 -8.29 11.08
C ARG A 79 -6.59 -8.61 9.81
N SER A 80 -7.29 -9.75 9.83
CA SER A 80 -8.11 -10.19 8.70
C SER A 80 -9.29 -9.26 8.41
N SER A 81 -9.79 -8.56 9.43
CA SER A 81 -10.93 -7.64 9.33
C SER A 81 -10.63 -6.36 8.55
N ASP A 82 -9.37 -5.94 8.50
CA ASP A 82 -8.97 -4.74 7.77
C ASP A 82 -8.70 -5.04 6.29
N LEU A 83 -8.36 -6.28 5.94
CA LEU A 83 -8.02 -6.70 4.58
C LEU A 83 -9.10 -6.35 3.52
N PRO A 84 -10.42 -6.51 3.77
CA PRO A 84 -11.46 -6.11 2.82
C PRO A 84 -11.43 -4.62 2.48
N LYS A 85 -11.19 -3.76 3.47
CA LYS A 85 -11.05 -2.31 3.27
C LYS A 85 -9.86 -2.00 2.36
N TYR A 86 -8.70 -2.59 2.63
CA TYR A 86 -7.50 -2.40 1.82
C TYR A 86 -7.73 -2.88 0.38
N LYS A 87 -8.28 -4.08 0.18
CA LYS A 87 -8.62 -4.59 -1.15
C LYS A 87 -9.61 -3.70 -1.89
N ALA A 88 -10.63 -3.19 -1.20
CA ALA A 88 -11.59 -2.26 -1.79
C ALA A 88 -10.94 -0.93 -2.19
N ALA A 89 -10.04 -0.39 -1.37
CA ALA A 89 -9.31 0.84 -1.69
C ALA A 89 -8.37 0.66 -2.90
N MET A 90 -7.63 -0.46 -2.96
CA MET A 90 -6.79 -0.80 -4.11
C MET A 90 -7.60 -0.89 -5.41
N GLN A 91 -8.74 -1.58 -5.38
CA GLN A 91 -9.61 -1.68 -6.55
C GLN A 91 -10.16 -0.31 -6.99
N ARG A 92 -10.47 0.59 -6.05
CA ARG A 92 -10.89 1.96 -6.38
C ARG A 92 -9.77 2.77 -7.02
N GLN A 93 -8.54 2.65 -6.49
CA GLN A 93 -7.37 3.31 -7.07
C GLN A 93 -7.11 2.79 -8.49
N GLU A 94 -7.09 1.48 -8.67
CA GLU A 94 -6.86 0.86 -9.98
C GLU A 94 -7.94 1.28 -11.00
N ALA A 95 -9.21 1.25 -10.59
CA ALA A 95 -10.32 1.71 -11.44
C ALA A 95 -10.18 3.18 -11.86
N CYS A 96 -9.56 4.02 -11.02
CA CYS A 96 -9.21 5.39 -11.38
C CYS A 96 -8.01 5.44 -12.32
N MET A 97 -6.92 4.71 -12.04
CA MET A 97 -5.68 4.80 -12.80
C MET A 97 -5.83 4.33 -14.24
N LEU A 98 -6.59 3.26 -14.48
CA LEU A 98 -6.74 2.63 -15.80
C LEU A 98 -7.10 3.60 -16.95
N PRO A 99 -8.15 4.43 -16.87
CA PRO A 99 -8.46 5.39 -17.93
C PRO A 99 -7.37 6.44 -18.15
N HIS A 100 -6.64 6.84 -17.10
CA HIS A 100 -5.53 7.80 -17.24
C HIS A 100 -4.30 7.16 -17.88
N MET A 101 -4.02 5.90 -17.58
CA MET A 101 -2.99 5.13 -18.28
C MET A 101 -3.36 5.00 -19.77
N ASP A 102 -4.60 4.66 -20.10
CA ASP A 102 -5.08 4.62 -21.50
C ASP A 102 -4.93 5.97 -22.22
N ALA A 103 -5.26 7.07 -21.53
CA ALA A 103 -5.09 8.42 -22.08
C ALA A 103 -3.61 8.77 -22.32
N PHE A 104 -2.71 8.39 -21.39
CA PHE A 104 -1.27 8.55 -21.56
C PHE A 104 -0.79 7.80 -22.80
N CYS A 105 -1.20 6.54 -22.95
CA CYS A 105 -0.88 5.69 -24.10
C CYS A 105 -1.34 6.27 -25.44
N ARG A 106 -2.47 6.97 -25.49
CA ARG A 106 -2.96 7.58 -26.74
C ARG A 106 -2.23 8.87 -27.12
N SER A 107 -1.70 9.58 -26.12
CA SER A 107 -1.10 10.91 -26.29
C SER A 107 0.42 10.90 -26.49
N HIS A 108 1.08 9.77 -26.23
CA HIS A 108 2.55 9.66 -26.29
C HIS A 108 3.11 8.61 -27.28
N PRO A 109 2.57 8.40 -28.50
CA PRO A 109 3.22 7.55 -29.49
C PRO A 109 4.48 8.23 -30.09
N PRO A 110 5.52 7.48 -30.54
CA PRO A 110 5.70 6.02 -30.44
C PRO A 110 6.39 5.58 -29.13
N PHE A 111 6.00 4.42 -28.60
CA PHE A 111 6.62 3.83 -27.41
C PHE A 111 7.66 2.78 -27.83
N ASP A 112 8.92 3.00 -27.47
CA ASP A 112 9.90 1.91 -27.43
C ASP A 112 9.81 1.25 -26.05
N TRP A 113 9.30 0.02 -26.01
CA TRP A 113 8.92 -0.68 -24.78
C TRP A 113 10.11 -1.17 -23.96
N GLY A 114 11.34 -0.88 -24.41
CA GLY A 114 12.58 -1.17 -23.69
C GLY A 114 12.92 -0.19 -22.56
N ALA A 115 12.27 0.98 -22.49
CA ALA A 115 12.57 1.97 -21.46
C ALA A 115 11.63 1.83 -20.26
N GLY A 116 12.15 1.34 -19.12
CA GLY A 116 11.44 1.37 -17.82
C GLY A 116 10.86 2.76 -17.50
N ASP A 117 11.49 3.82 -18.02
CA ASP A 117 11.07 5.21 -17.93
C ASP A 117 9.62 5.45 -18.41
N VAL A 118 9.13 4.72 -19.43
CA VAL A 118 7.76 4.90 -19.94
C VAL A 118 6.72 4.37 -18.94
N GLN A 119 7.02 3.24 -18.28
CA GLN A 119 6.13 2.68 -17.27
C GLN A 119 6.05 3.60 -16.05
N ASP A 120 7.20 4.14 -15.62
CA ASP A 120 7.26 5.08 -14.50
C ASP A 120 6.57 6.40 -14.84
N GLN A 121 6.77 6.95 -16.04
CA GLN A 121 6.08 8.16 -16.49
C GLN A 121 4.57 7.97 -16.56
N MET A 122 4.10 6.83 -17.07
CA MET A 122 2.69 6.48 -17.13
C MET A 122 2.09 6.32 -15.73
N ALA A 123 2.78 5.60 -14.83
CA ALA A 123 2.36 5.44 -13.45
C ALA A 123 2.30 6.79 -12.72
N ASN A 124 3.34 7.62 -12.86
CA ASN A 124 3.39 8.97 -12.29
C ASN A 124 2.32 9.90 -12.87
N TYR A 125 1.99 9.77 -14.15
CA TYR A 125 0.85 10.48 -14.75
C TYR A 125 -0.46 10.05 -14.10
N ALA A 126 -0.73 8.74 -14.00
CA ALA A 126 -1.94 8.22 -13.37
C ALA A 126 -2.05 8.59 -11.88
N VAL A 127 -0.96 8.54 -11.12
CA VAL A 127 -0.91 8.95 -9.71
C VAL A 127 -1.17 10.45 -9.55
N ARG A 128 -0.68 11.30 -10.45
CA ARG A 128 -0.99 12.75 -10.42
C ARG A 128 -2.48 13.03 -10.65
N GLN A 129 -3.17 12.21 -11.43
CA GLN A 129 -4.60 12.36 -11.69
C GLN A 129 -5.47 11.77 -10.57
N CYS A 130 -5.11 10.60 -10.06
CA CYS A 130 -5.93 9.85 -9.09
C CYS A 130 -5.57 10.11 -7.62
N GLY A 131 -4.33 10.49 -7.35
CA GLY A 131 -3.72 10.45 -6.03
C GLY A 131 -3.05 9.11 -5.70
N VAL A 132 -2.37 9.07 -4.56
CA VAL A 132 -1.74 7.86 -4.01
C VAL A 132 -2.76 6.95 -3.31
N LEU A 133 -2.40 5.69 -3.10
CA LEU A 133 -3.26 4.68 -2.47
C LEU A 133 -3.78 5.14 -1.08
N ASP A 134 -2.97 5.90 -0.36
CA ASP A 134 -3.30 6.49 0.93
C ASP A 134 -4.64 7.24 0.91
N LYS A 135 -4.83 8.11 -0.09
CA LYS A 135 -6.10 8.82 -0.26
C LYS A 135 -7.29 7.86 -0.33
N PHE A 136 -7.17 6.78 -1.10
CA PHE A 136 -8.24 5.80 -1.26
C PHE A 136 -8.51 5.02 0.02
N ILE A 137 -7.49 4.70 0.82
CA ILE A 137 -7.67 3.97 2.09
C ILE A 137 -8.30 4.88 3.15
N ALA A 138 -7.90 6.15 3.22
CA ALA A 138 -8.53 7.13 4.09
C ALA A 138 -10.03 7.30 3.77
N GLU A 139 -10.37 7.34 2.48
CA GLU A 139 -11.75 7.50 1.99
C GLU A 139 -12.58 6.20 1.96
N THR A 140 -11.97 5.04 2.24
CA THR A 140 -12.67 3.74 2.17
C THR A 140 -13.21 3.36 3.56
N PRO A 141 -14.54 3.15 3.70
CA PRO A 141 -15.12 2.77 4.99
C PRO A 141 -14.65 1.36 5.40
N LYS A 142 -14.56 1.09 6.70
CA LYS A 142 -14.18 -0.23 7.24
C LYS A 142 -15.10 -1.37 6.75
N SER A 143 -16.37 -1.05 6.46
CA SER A 143 -17.35 -2.00 5.93
C SER A 143 -17.23 -2.26 4.42
N ALA A 144 -16.34 -1.56 3.72
CA ALA A 144 -16.16 -1.73 2.28
C ALA A 144 -15.73 -3.15 1.95
N ARG A 145 -16.36 -3.71 0.92
CA ARG A 145 -16.02 -5.01 0.35
C ARG A 145 -15.37 -4.78 -1.01
N PRO A 146 -14.32 -5.53 -1.36
CA PRO A 146 -13.84 -5.54 -2.74
C PRO A 146 -14.98 -6.01 -3.65
N ARG A 147 -15.14 -5.36 -4.80
CA ARG A 147 -16.05 -5.81 -5.86
C ARG A 147 -15.51 -7.14 -6.40
N GLU A 148 -16.39 -8.14 -6.53
CA GLU A 148 -16.06 -9.45 -7.11
C GLU A 148 -15.70 -9.40 -8.60
N ARG A 149 -15.90 -8.26 -9.27
CA ARG A 149 -15.48 -8.12 -10.67
C ARG A 149 -13.96 -8.16 -10.74
N ALA A 150 -13.50 -9.35 -11.13
CA ALA A 150 -12.14 -9.73 -11.45
C ALA A 150 -11.32 -8.54 -11.96
N ILE A 151 -10.20 -8.32 -11.29
CA ILE A 151 -9.06 -7.58 -11.82
C ILE A 151 -8.77 -8.24 -13.17
N ALA A 152 -9.23 -7.63 -14.26
CA ALA A 152 -9.03 -8.12 -15.62
C ALA A 152 -7.53 -8.15 -16.01
N LEU A 153 -6.67 -7.67 -15.11
CA LEU A 153 -5.21 -7.71 -15.20
C LEU A 153 -4.62 -9.11 -14.92
N GLU A 154 -5.28 -9.99 -14.14
CA GLU A 154 -4.69 -11.29 -13.78
C GLU A 154 -4.84 -12.37 -14.88
N ARG A 155 -5.64 -12.12 -15.92
CA ARG A 155 -5.87 -13.07 -17.02
C ARG A 155 -5.25 -12.62 -18.34
N GLY A 156 -3.94 -12.43 -18.35
CA GLY A 156 -3.16 -12.38 -19.59
C GLY A 156 -2.95 -10.97 -20.15
N ILE A 157 -1.89 -10.32 -19.66
CA ILE A 157 -0.89 -9.51 -20.38
C ILE A 157 -1.41 -8.82 -21.66
N SER A 158 -2.27 -7.82 -21.48
CA SER A 158 -2.26 -6.66 -22.37
C SER A 158 -2.07 -5.44 -21.50
N THR A 159 -0.88 -4.86 -21.48
CA THR A 159 -0.67 -3.54 -20.89
C THR A 159 -1.64 -2.54 -21.53
N PRO A 160 -2.11 -1.49 -20.84
CA PRO A 160 -3.05 -0.51 -21.41
C PRO A 160 -2.59 0.00 -22.79
N CYS A 161 -1.29 0.27 -22.94
CA CYS A 161 -0.70 0.75 -24.19
C CYS A 161 -0.64 -0.33 -25.30
N SER A 162 -0.57 -1.63 -24.98
CA SER A 162 -0.62 -2.70 -25.99
C SER A 162 -2.00 -2.81 -26.66
N ARG A 163 -3.09 -2.55 -25.91
CA ARG A 163 -4.45 -2.48 -26.47
C ARG A 163 -4.62 -1.31 -27.43
N VAL A 164 -4.06 -0.15 -27.07
CA VAL A 164 -4.07 1.04 -27.92
C VAL A 164 -3.29 0.78 -29.21
N ARG A 165 -2.10 0.20 -29.12
CA ARG A 165 -1.28 -0.16 -30.29
C ARG A 165 -2.03 -1.10 -31.23
N ALA A 166 -2.56 -2.21 -30.73
CA ALA A 166 -3.31 -3.18 -31.54
C ALA A 166 -4.49 -2.51 -32.27
N LYS A 167 -5.21 -1.60 -31.58
CA LYS A 167 -6.33 -0.85 -32.18
C LYS A 167 -5.87 0.12 -33.28
N LEU A 168 -4.73 0.79 -33.09
CA LEU A 168 -4.15 1.69 -34.10
C LEU A 168 -3.65 0.92 -35.32
N GLU A 169 -3.05 -0.25 -35.11
CA GLU A 169 -2.59 -1.14 -36.20
C GLU A 169 -3.77 -1.63 -37.05
N THR A 170 -4.90 -2.03 -36.42
CA THR A 170 -6.13 -2.41 -37.16
C THR A 170 -6.70 -1.27 -38.01
N ILE A 171 -6.70 -0.03 -37.48
CA ILE A 171 -7.16 1.15 -38.24
C ILE A 171 -6.21 1.43 -39.42
N ALA A 172 -4.90 1.31 -39.20
CA ALA A 172 -3.90 1.54 -40.24
C ALA A 172 -3.96 0.51 -41.38
N THR A 173 -4.41 -0.71 -41.12
CA THR A 173 -4.54 -1.77 -42.13
C THR A 173 -5.86 -1.77 -42.90
N GLY A 174 -6.79 -0.84 -42.63
CA GLY A 174 -8.03 -0.69 -43.40
C GLY A 174 -9.00 -1.87 -43.26
N GLY A 175 -9.37 -2.20 -42.02
CA GLY A 175 -10.48 -3.14 -41.74
C GLY A 175 -11.85 -2.62 -42.15
#